data_AF-A0A928XQX1-F1
#
_entry.id   AF-A0A928XQX1-F1
#
_cell.length_a   1.000
_cell.length_b   1.000
_cell.length_c   1.000
_cell.angle_alpha   90.00
_cell.angle_beta   90.00
_cell.angle_gamma   90.00
#
_symmetry.space_group_name_H-M   'P 1'
#
loop_
_entity.id
_entity.type
_entity.pdbx_description
1 polymer ?
#
loop_
_entity_poly.entity_id
_entity_poly.type
_entity_poly.pdbx_seq_one_letter_code
_entity_poly.pdbx_strand_id
1 'polypeptide(L)'
;MTESRINARLDRATARKLALLKRRTGLTTSEIIRDALEKLYQEVGAPSAAAAILERSGFIGCAAGPEDLSASYKRLQGETLKRKAT
;
A
#
# COMPACT_ATOMS: atom_id res chain seq x y z
N MET A 1 0.17 26.93 4.98
CA MET A 1 0.93 25.85 4.33
C MET A 1 2.41 26.10 4.59
N THR A 2 3.11 25.18 5.24
CA THR A 2 4.54 25.32 5.54
C THR A 2 5.35 24.77 4.37
N GLU A 3 5.95 25.65 3.57
CA GLU A 3 6.85 25.25 2.50
C GLU A 3 8.21 24.90 3.11
N SER A 4 8.67 23.66 2.92
CA SER A 4 9.96 23.17 3.43
C SER A 4 10.95 23.01 2.29
N ARG A 5 12.17 23.55 2.46
CA ARG A 5 13.27 23.42 1.49
C ARG A 5 14.16 22.26 1.87
N ILE A 6 14.52 21.44 0.88
CA ILE A 6 15.44 20.31 1.06
C ILE A 6 16.75 20.63 0.32
N ASN A 7 17.87 20.58 1.05
CA ASN A 7 19.21 20.62 0.47
C ASN A 7 19.86 19.24 0.65
N ALA A 8 20.05 18.51 -0.45
CA ALA A 8 20.64 17.17 -0.43
C ALA A 8 21.79 17.09 -1.43
N ARG A 9 22.93 16.53 -0.99
CA ARG A 9 24.04 16.19 -1.89
C ARG A 9 23.73 14.84 -2.54
N LEU A 10 23.79 14.81 -3.87
CA LEU A 10 23.65 13.57 -4.63
C LEU A 10 25.03 13.06 -5.02
N ASP A 11 25.24 11.76 -4.86
CA ASP A 11 26.40 11.10 -5.42
C ASP A 11 26.31 11.05 -6.96
N ARG A 12 27.41 10.71 -7.61
CA ARG A 12 27.49 10.73 -9.08
C ARG A 12 26.52 9.75 -9.74
N ALA A 13 26.18 8.63 -9.09
CA ALA A 13 25.23 7.67 -9.66
C ALA A 13 23.80 8.23 -9.59
N THR A 14 23.39 8.76 -8.45
CA THR A 14 22.03 9.31 -8.27
C THR A 14 21.81 10.58 -9.11
N ALA A 15 22.82 11.45 -9.23
CA ALA A 15 22.76 12.62 -10.09
C ALA A 15 22.50 12.25 -11.57
N ARG A 16 23.12 11.15 -12.06
CA ARG A 16 22.89 10.64 -13.42
C ARG A 16 21.47 10.11 -13.61
N LYS A 17 20.93 9.39 -12.62
CA LYS A 17 19.54 8.92 -12.65
C LYS A 17 18.56 10.09 -12.68
N LEU A 18 18.78 11.11 -11.85
CA LEU A 18 17.94 12.33 -11.83
C LEU A 18 17.98 13.04 -13.18
N ALA A 19 19.16 13.20 -13.79
CA ALA A 19 19.29 13.81 -15.12
C ALA A 19 18.52 13.03 -16.20
N LEU A 20 18.57 11.69 -16.16
CA LEU A 20 17.81 10.84 -17.07
C LEU A 20 16.30 11.03 -16.88
N LEU A 21 15.81 11.05 -15.63
CA LEU A 21 14.41 11.26 -15.32
C LEU A 21 13.93 12.60 -15.87
N LYS A 22 14.64 13.70 -15.59
CA LYS A 22 14.32 15.02 -16.13
C LYS A 22 14.21 15.02 -17.65
N ARG A 23 15.16 14.37 -18.34
CA ARG A 23 15.16 14.30 -19.82
C ARG A 23 13.97 13.50 -20.36
N ARG A 24 13.57 12.42 -19.69
CA ARG A 24 12.49 11.54 -20.18
C ARG A 24 11.10 12.03 -19.84
N THR A 25 10.93 12.69 -18.69
CA THR A 25 9.62 13.12 -18.21
C THR A 25 9.33 14.60 -18.47
N GLY A 26 10.36 15.41 -18.72
CA GLY A 26 10.23 16.87 -18.82
C GLY A 26 10.03 17.57 -17.47
N LEU A 27 10.01 16.82 -16.37
CA LEU A 27 9.76 17.35 -15.03
C LEU A 27 10.99 18.04 -14.44
N THR A 28 10.74 19.03 -13.60
CA THR A 28 11.75 19.68 -12.75
C THR A 28 12.20 18.75 -11.63
N THR A 29 13.34 19.08 -11.01
CA THR A 29 13.85 18.32 -9.86
C THR A 29 12.83 18.27 -8.71
N SER A 30 12.17 19.39 -8.41
CA SER A 30 11.20 19.46 -7.32
C SER A 30 9.98 18.57 -7.57
N GLU A 31 9.49 18.51 -8.81
CA GLU A 31 8.38 17.64 -9.19
C GLU A 31 8.76 16.17 -9.08
N ILE A 32 9.95 15.79 -9.58
CA ILE A 32 10.46 14.41 -9.46
C ILE A 32 10.61 14.00 -8.00
N ILE A 33 11.15 14.87 -7.14
CA ILE A 33 11.34 14.57 -5.72
C ILE A 33 9.98 14.47 -5.01
N ARG A 34 9.03 15.36 -5.32
CA ARG A 34 7.68 15.30 -4.75
C ARG A 34 6.99 13.98 -5.13
N ASP A 35 7.03 13.59 -6.40
CA ASP A 35 6.40 12.35 -6.87
C ASP A 35 7.07 11.12 -6.27
N ALA A 36 8.40 11.15 -6.09
CA ALA A 36 9.14 10.07 -5.45
C ALA A 36 8.80 9.95 -3.96
N LEU A 37 8.69 11.07 -3.25
CA LEU A 37 8.29 11.11 -1.85
C LEU A 37 6.87 10.61 -1.66
N GLU A 38 5.93 11.01 -2.54
CA GLU A 38 4.56 10.52 -2.49
C GLU A 38 4.52 9.00 -2.69
N LYS A 39 5.23 8.47 -3.69
CA LYS A 39 5.32 7.02 -3.91
C LYS A 39 5.88 6.29 -2.69
N LEU A 40 6.97 6.80 -2.11
CA LEU A 40 7.57 6.20 -0.92
C LEU A 40 6.63 6.29 0.29
N TYR A 41 5.91 7.40 0.45
CA TYR A 41 4.92 7.56 1.51
C TYR A 41 3.80 6.55 1.37
N GLN A 42 3.31 6.31 0.16
CA GLN A 42 2.29 5.27 -0.08
C GLN A 42 2.82 3.86 0.17
N GLU A 43 4.07 3.58 -0.22
CA GLU A 43 4.72 2.28 0.03
C GLU A 43 4.91 1.99 1.53
N VAL A 44 5.27 3.00 2.33
CA VAL A 44 5.53 2.87 3.76
C VAL A 44 4.26 3.04 4.61
N GLY A 45 3.36 3.92 4.18
CA GLY A 45 2.17 4.34 4.91
C GLY A 45 0.94 3.48 4.66
N ALA A 46 0.93 2.67 3.60
CA ALA A 46 -0.04 1.59 3.48
C ALA A 46 0.37 0.47 4.45
N PRO A 47 -0.34 0.24 5.58
CA PRO A 47 -0.21 -1.05 6.24
C PRO A 47 -0.49 -2.08 5.14
N SER A 48 0.34 -3.11 5.05
CA SER A 48 0.11 -4.25 4.17
C SER A 48 -1.11 -5.05 4.66
N ALA A 49 -2.27 -4.40 4.78
CA ALA A 49 -3.53 -5.06 4.98
C ALA A 49 -3.76 -5.80 3.67
N ALA A 50 -3.65 -7.12 3.70
CA ALA A 50 -3.96 -8.00 2.59
C ALA A 50 -5.29 -7.59 1.91
N ALA A 51 -6.24 -7.04 2.68
CA ALA A 51 -7.45 -6.37 2.21
C ALA A 51 -7.21 -5.34 1.08
N ALA A 52 -6.27 -4.41 1.23
CA ALA A 52 -6.02 -3.38 0.21
C ALA A 52 -5.39 -3.97 -1.07
N ILE A 53 -4.64 -5.08 -0.97
CA ILE A 53 -4.12 -5.81 -2.12
C ILE A 53 -5.25 -6.55 -2.85
N LEU A 54 -6.16 -7.17 -2.09
CA LEU A 54 -7.33 -7.87 -2.61
C LEU A 54 -8.30 -6.91 -3.29
N GLU A 55 -8.60 -5.76 -2.69
CA GLU A 55 -9.45 -4.74 -3.31
C GLU A 55 -8.87 -4.24 -4.65
N ARG A 56 -7.56 -3.98 -4.70
CA ARG A 56 -6.88 -3.56 -5.94
C ARG A 56 -6.81 -4.65 -7.02
N SER A 57 -6.83 -5.93 -6.65
CA SER A 57 -6.82 -7.03 -7.62
C SER A 57 -8.20 -7.34 -8.21
N GLY A 58 -9.23 -6.55 -7.86
CA GLY A 58 -10.60 -6.77 -8.30
C GLY A 58 -11.30 -7.89 -7.52
N PHE A 59 -10.77 -8.28 -6.36
CA PHE A 59 -11.43 -9.22 -5.47
C PHE A 59 -12.64 -8.55 -4.82
N ILE A 60 -13.82 -8.76 -5.41
CA ILE A 60 -15.11 -8.40 -4.79
C ILE A 60 -15.53 -9.58 -3.92
N GLY A 61 -15.09 -9.58 -2.66
CA GLY A 61 -15.44 -10.60 -1.69
C GLY A 61 -15.91 -9.97 -0.38
N CYS A 62 -17.20 -10.14 -0.07
CA CYS A 62 -17.77 -9.73 1.22
C CYS A 62 -17.51 -10.85 2.25
N ALA A 63 -16.32 -10.89 2.85
CA ALA A 63 -16.01 -11.84 3.91
C ALA A 63 -15.85 -11.08 5.23
N ALA A 64 -16.82 -11.25 6.12
CA ALA A 64 -16.73 -10.82 7.52
C ALA A 64 -16.71 -12.07 8.40
N GLY A 65 -15.73 -12.16 9.30
CA GLY A 65 -15.61 -13.28 10.22
C GLY A 65 -14.44 -13.13 11.18
N PRO A 66 -14.36 -13.98 12.21
CA PRO A 66 -13.25 -14.01 13.18
C PRO A 66 -11.89 -14.24 12.50
N GLU A 67 -10.83 -13.64 13.03
CA GLU A 67 -9.46 -13.80 12.52
C GLU A 67 -8.98 -15.26 12.55
N ASP A 68 -9.49 -16.05 13.50
CA ASP A 68 -9.15 -17.46 13.69
C ASP A 68 -10.09 -18.42 12.94
N LEU A 69 -10.97 -17.91 12.05
CA LEU A 69 -12.02 -18.71 11.42
C LEU A 69 -11.47 -19.95 10.71
N SER A 70 -10.29 -19.87 10.08
CA SER A 70 -9.67 -21.03 9.43
C SER A 70 -9.36 -22.17 10.40
N ALA A 71 -8.98 -21.86 11.65
CA ALA A 71 -8.70 -22.82 12.71
C ALA A 71 -9.97 -23.24 13.45
N SER A 72 -10.94 -22.34 13.62
CA SER A 72 -12.15 -22.54 14.43
C SER A 72 -13.39 -22.95 13.62
N TYR A 73 -13.31 -23.02 12.29
CA TYR A 73 -14.46 -23.20 11.38
C TYR A 73 -15.34 -24.40 11.71
N LYS A 74 -14.77 -25.60 11.90
CA LYS A 74 -15.54 -26.83 12.15
C LYS A 74 -16.34 -26.75 13.45
N ARG A 75 -15.77 -26.11 14.48
CA ARG A 75 -16.44 -25.89 15.76
C ARG A 75 -17.60 -24.90 15.61
N LEU A 76 -17.33 -23.74 15.02
CA LEU A 76 -18.33 -22.68 14.81
C LEU A 76 -19.47 -23.14 13.90
N GLN A 77 -19.18 -23.92 12.85
CA GLN A 77 -20.18 -24.49 11.97
C GLN A 77 -21.09 -25.48 12.73
N GLY A 78 -20.52 -26.36 13.56
CA GLY A 78 -21.29 -27.31 14.36
C GLY A 78 -22.24 -26.63 15.35
N GLU A 79 -21.79 -25.55 16.01
CA GLU A 79 -22.64 -24.77 16.91
C GLU A 79 -23.76 -24.04 16.19
N THR A 80 -23.48 -23.49 15.00
CA THR A 80 -24.48 -22.78 14.19
C THR A 80 -25.54 -23.73 13.65
N LEU A 81 -25.15 -24.94 13.21
CA LEU A 81 -26.07 -25.97 12.75
C LEU A 81 -27.01 -26.44 13.87
N LYS A 82 -26.49 -26.65 15.09
CA LYS A 82 -27.32 -27.00 16.26
C LYS A 82 -28.34 -25.92 16.58
N ARG A 83 -27.93 -24.66 16.51
CA ARG A 83 -28.79 -23.49 16.80
C ARG A 83 -29.91 -23.30 15.78
N LYS A 84 -29.69 -23.72 14.52
CA LYS A 84 -30.71 -23.68 13.45
C LYS A 84 -31.73 -24.82 13.56
N ALA A 85 -31.38 -25.92 14.22
CA ALA A 85 -32.23 -27.10 14.36
C ALA A 85 -33.24 -27.00 15.54
N THR A 86 -33.27 -25.86 16.23
CA THR A 86 -34.21 -25.52 17.31
C THR A 86 -35.08 -24.36 16.85
#